data_AF-A0A2U8W0T9-F1
#
_entry.id   AF-A0A2U8W0T9-F1
#
_cell.length_a   1.000
_cell.length_b   1.000
_cell.length_c   1.000
_cell.angle_alpha   90.00
_cell.angle_beta   90.00
_cell.angle_gamma   90.00
#
_symmetry.space_group_name_H-M   'P 1'
#
loop_
_entity.id
_entity.type
_entity.pdbx_description
1 polymer ?
#
loop_
_entity_poly.entity_id
_entity_poly.type
_entity_poly.pdbx_seq_one_letter_code
_entity_poly.pdbx_strand_id
1 'polypeptide(L)'
;MSDTAEASSSNHLDQTVDIVSSYLSNNHASMADLPGLIASVHAAVAGLSLSAPASEPEIKLTPGQIKKSVRPDALISFEDGKSYKTLRRHLAIRGLTPESYREKWGLPRDYPMVSASYSEARSSLAKSLGLGQQRRKPATKATAAAEKVTEPAPAIKAPKAQSTRKKAAEVPAKPRSRRKAAEPALAE
;
A
#
# COMPACT_ATOMS: atom_id res chain seq x y z
N MET A 1 -22.05 29.27 -11.87
CA MET A 1 -22.20 28.25 -10.81
C MET A 1 -23.46 28.45 -9.97
N SER A 2 -24.41 29.32 -10.36
CA SER A 2 -25.61 29.62 -9.57
C SER A 2 -26.87 28.85 -9.99
N ASP A 3 -26.90 28.29 -11.20
CA ASP A 3 -28.08 27.59 -11.75
C ASP A 3 -28.38 26.23 -11.07
N THR A 4 -27.33 25.49 -10.69
CA THR A 4 -27.47 24.13 -10.12
C THR A 4 -28.02 24.14 -8.69
N ALA A 5 -27.83 25.24 -7.94
CA ALA A 5 -28.34 25.36 -6.58
C ALA A 5 -29.87 25.55 -6.54
N GLU A 6 -30.41 26.37 -7.45
CA GLU A 6 -31.85 26.62 -7.59
C GLU A 6 -32.62 25.40 -8.12
N ALA A 7 -31.99 24.63 -9.02
CA ALA A 7 -32.57 23.36 -9.47
C ALA A 7 -32.64 22.34 -8.31
N SER A 8 -31.61 22.26 -7.47
CA SER A 8 -31.56 21.34 -6.33
C SER A 8 -32.58 21.72 -5.25
N SER A 9 -32.76 23.00 -4.95
CA SER A 9 -33.77 23.47 -3.98
C SER A 9 -35.19 23.11 -4.43
N SER A 10 -35.49 23.28 -5.72
CA SER A 10 -36.79 22.91 -6.30
C SER A 10 -37.07 21.40 -6.16
N ASN A 11 -36.07 20.54 -6.44
CA ASN A 11 -36.20 19.10 -6.26
C ASN A 11 -36.44 18.67 -4.79
N HIS A 12 -35.81 19.35 -3.82
CA HIS A 12 -36.04 19.06 -2.39
C HIS A 12 -37.45 19.44 -1.92
N LEU A 13 -38.01 20.53 -2.48
CA LEU A 13 -39.39 20.91 -2.21
C LEU A 13 -40.35 19.85 -2.73
N ASP A 14 -40.17 19.38 -3.97
CA ASP A 14 -41.00 18.34 -4.57
C ASP A 14 -40.96 17.03 -3.75
N GLN A 15 -39.75 16.61 -3.33
CA GLN A 15 -39.56 15.44 -2.46
C GLN A 15 -40.23 15.60 -1.09
N THR A 16 -40.11 16.79 -0.49
CA THR A 16 -40.76 17.08 0.80
C THR A 16 -42.27 17.02 0.67
N VAL A 17 -42.84 17.59 -0.39
CA VAL A 17 -44.28 17.56 -0.67
C VAL A 17 -44.78 16.13 -0.85
N ASP A 18 -44.06 15.30 -1.62
CA ASP A 18 -44.43 13.90 -1.84
C ASP A 18 -44.45 13.11 -0.52
N ILE A 19 -43.40 13.22 0.30
CA ILE A 19 -43.29 12.56 1.61
C ILE A 19 -44.43 13.00 2.55
N VAL A 20 -44.66 14.31 2.67
CA VAL A 20 -45.70 14.84 3.58
C VAL A 20 -47.10 14.44 3.09
N SER A 21 -47.34 14.43 1.78
CA SER A 21 -48.63 14.02 1.20
C SER A 21 -48.93 12.54 1.45
N SER A 22 -47.94 11.66 1.30
CA SER A 22 -48.06 10.22 1.59
C SER A 22 -48.29 9.96 3.08
N TYR A 23 -47.61 10.73 3.95
CA TYR A 23 -47.82 10.62 5.39
C TYR A 23 -49.25 11.02 5.77
N LEU A 24 -49.76 12.14 5.22
CA LEU A 24 -51.11 12.63 5.51
C LEU A 24 -52.22 11.79 4.87
N SER A 25 -51.96 11.11 3.74
CA SER A 25 -52.95 10.20 3.15
C SER A 25 -53.20 8.97 4.01
N ASN A 26 -52.21 8.58 4.82
CA ASN A 26 -52.26 7.35 5.63
C ASN A 26 -52.34 7.61 7.15
N ASN A 27 -52.20 8.86 7.59
CA ASN A 27 -52.19 9.25 9.00
C ASN A 27 -52.99 10.55 9.22
N HIS A 28 -53.71 10.64 10.35
CA HIS A 28 -54.37 11.88 10.77
C HIS A 28 -53.39 12.77 11.55
N ALA A 29 -53.28 14.04 11.16
CA ALA A 29 -52.53 15.06 11.88
C ALA A 29 -53.44 16.24 12.25
N SER A 30 -53.17 16.87 13.40
CA SER A 30 -53.84 18.11 13.79
C SER A 30 -53.32 19.29 12.96
N MET A 31 -54.19 20.26 12.67
CA MET A 31 -53.82 21.50 11.97
C MET A 31 -52.67 22.26 12.66
N ALA A 32 -52.52 22.10 13.98
CA ALA A 32 -51.45 22.71 14.76
C ALA A 32 -50.06 22.09 14.49
N ASP A 33 -50.01 20.81 14.11
CA ASP A 33 -48.76 20.05 13.97
C ASP A 33 -48.20 20.08 12.54
N LEU A 34 -49.02 20.46 11.55
CA LEU A 34 -48.64 20.51 10.14
C LEU A 34 -47.41 21.40 9.86
N PRO A 35 -47.31 22.63 10.40
CA PRO A 35 -46.16 23.49 10.11
C PRO A 35 -44.85 22.91 10.65
N GLY A 36 -44.90 22.29 11.84
CA GLY A 36 -43.75 21.63 12.46
C GLY A 36 -43.29 20.42 11.67
N LEU A 37 -44.22 19.59 11.21
CA LEU A 37 -43.93 18.43 10.39
C LEU A 37 -43.23 18.82 9.08
N ILE A 38 -43.80 19.78 8.33
CA ILE A 38 -43.26 20.25 7.05
C ILE A 38 -41.84 20.80 7.23
N ALA A 39 -41.62 21.62 8.26
CA ALA A 39 -40.30 22.17 8.55
C ALA A 39 -39.27 21.08 8.87
N SER A 40 -39.67 20.07 9.65
CA SER A 40 -38.78 18.96 10.04
C SER A 40 -38.36 18.09 8.84
N VAL A 41 -39.30 17.75 7.95
CA VAL A 41 -39.03 16.92 6.78
C VAL A 41 -38.19 17.69 5.78
N HIS A 42 -38.52 18.94 5.51
CA HIS A 42 -37.73 19.80 4.64
C HIS A 42 -36.29 19.96 5.16
N ALA A 43 -36.11 20.18 6.47
CA ALA A 43 -34.79 20.27 7.08
C ALA A 43 -34.01 18.95 6.97
N ALA A 44 -34.68 17.79 7.13
CA ALA A 44 -34.06 16.49 6.97
C ALA A 44 -33.60 16.26 5.52
N VAL A 45 -34.47 16.53 4.53
CA VAL A 45 -34.15 16.37 3.09
C VAL A 45 -33.05 17.34 2.65
N ALA A 46 -33.16 18.61 3.03
CA ALA A 46 -32.11 19.60 2.77
C ALA A 46 -30.79 19.22 3.45
N GLY A 47 -30.84 18.66 4.67
CA GLY A 47 -29.68 18.18 5.42
C GLY A 47 -28.98 16.99 4.76
N LEU A 48 -29.69 16.14 4.02
CA LEU A 48 -29.09 15.06 3.24
C LEU A 48 -28.30 15.62 2.04
N SER A 49 -28.80 16.67 1.38
CA SER A 49 -28.08 17.33 0.29
C SER A 49 -26.95 18.24 0.78
N LEU A 50 -27.09 18.83 1.97
CA LEU A 50 -26.04 19.58 2.65
C LEU A 50 -25.14 18.70 3.51
N SER A 51 -25.25 17.37 3.40
CA SER A 51 -24.17 16.46 3.76
C SER A 51 -23.03 16.65 2.74
N ALA A 52 -22.45 17.85 2.74
CA ALA A 52 -21.03 18.00 2.55
C ALA A 52 -20.38 16.92 3.42
N PRO A 53 -19.43 16.13 2.90
CA PRO A 53 -18.75 15.15 3.72
C PRO A 53 -18.25 15.92 4.93
N ALA A 54 -18.80 15.62 6.12
CA ALA A 54 -18.25 16.11 7.37
C ALA A 54 -16.76 15.82 7.23
N SER A 55 -15.94 16.88 7.11
CA SER A 55 -14.57 16.76 6.61
C SER A 55 -13.97 15.59 7.36
N GLU A 56 -13.74 14.49 6.63
CA GLU A 56 -13.33 13.25 7.25
C GLU A 56 -12.09 13.64 8.04
N PRO A 57 -12.11 13.56 9.39
CA PRO A 57 -10.97 14.01 10.16
C PRO A 57 -9.84 13.19 9.58
N GLU A 58 -8.84 13.84 8.95
CA GLU A 58 -7.70 13.16 8.35
C GLU A 58 -7.34 12.04 9.31
N ILE A 59 -7.66 10.78 8.98
CA ILE A 59 -7.63 9.69 9.94
C ILE A 59 -6.14 9.40 10.09
N LYS A 60 -5.47 10.25 10.86
CA LYS A 60 -4.13 10.07 11.36
C LYS A 60 -4.28 8.87 12.26
N LEU A 61 -4.03 7.71 11.66
CA LEU A 61 -4.09 6.42 12.32
C LEU A 61 -3.31 6.56 13.61
N THR A 62 -3.98 6.31 14.72
CA THR A 62 -3.28 6.35 16.01
C THR A 62 -2.10 5.38 15.97
N PRO A 63 -0.97 5.68 16.62
CA PRO A 63 0.18 4.77 16.61
C PRO A 63 -0.19 3.38 17.16
N GLY A 64 -1.20 3.30 18.02
CA GLY A 64 -1.77 2.04 18.49
C GLY A 64 -2.43 1.21 17.37
N GLN A 65 -3.13 1.84 16.44
CA GLN A 65 -3.75 1.16 15.29
C GLN A 65 -2.71 0.68 14.28
N ILE A 66 -1.66 1.47 14.05
CA ILE A 66 -0.51 1.08 13.21
C ILE A 66 0.17 -0.16 13.81
N LYS A 67 0.45 -0.17 15.11
CA LYS A 67 1.03 -1.35 15.79
C LYS A 67 0.10 -2.57 15.73
N LYS A 68 -1.21 -2.40 15.90
CA LYS A 68 -2.20 -3.50 15.81
C LYS A 68 -2.32 -4.10 14.40
N SER A 69 -2.00 -3.32 13.36
CA SER A 69 -2.02 -3.82 11.97
C SER A 69 -0.89 -4.79 11.67
N VAL A 70 0.22 -4.76 12.43
CA VAL A 70 1.37 -5.62 12.24
C VAL A 70 1.22 -6.83 13.17
N ARG A 71 0.81 -7.98 12.62
CA ARG A 71 0.81 -9.27 13.33
C ARG A 71 1.93 -10.17 12.78
N PRO A 72 2.46 -11.11 13.58
CA PRO A 72 3.53 -12.00 13.13
C PRO A 72 3.15 -12.83 11.89
N ASP A 73 1.90 -13.29 11.83
CA ASP A 73 1.42 -14.14 10.73
C ASP A 73 0.94 -13.35 9.50
N ALA A 74 0.34 -12.17 9.73
CA ALA A 74 -0.30 -11.38 8.69
C ALA A 74 -0.30 -9.87 9.00
N LEU A 75 -0.34 -9.05 7.95
CA LEU A 75 -0.50 -7.60 8.03
C LEU A 75 -1.94 -7.22 7.66
N ILE A 76 -2.53 -6.30 8.41
CA ILE A 76 -3.88 -5.78 8.13
C ILE A 76 -3.76 -4.59 7.17
N SER A 77 -4.48 -4.64 6.07
CA SER A 77 -4.57 -3.52 5.12
C SER A 77 -5.54 -2.45 5.62
N PHE A 78 -5.17 -1.19 5.52
CA PHE A 78 -6.03 -0.05 5.88
C PHE A 78 -7.06 0.28 4.78
N GLU A 79 -6.89 -0.25 3.57
CA GLU A 79 -7.84 -0.04 2.46
C GLU A 79 -9.09 -0.93 2.56
N ASP A 80 -9.01 -2.09 3.20
CA ASP A 80 -10.13 -3.04 3.31
C ASP A 80 -10.25 -3.78 4.64
N GLY A 81 -9.33 -3.54 5.58
CA GLY A 81 -9.34 -4.18 6.89
C GLY A 81 -9.01 -5.68 6.88
N LYS A 82 -8.59 -6.23 5.73
CA LYS A 82 -8.32 -7.68 5.60
C LYS A 82 -6.87 -8.01 5.93
N SER A 83 -6.64 -9.24 6.39
CA SER A 83 -5.31 -9.75 6.73
C SER A 83 -4.63 -10.37 5.51
N TYR A 84 -3.38 -9.99 5.28
CA TYR A 84 -2.57 -10.42 4.16
C TYR A 84 -1.17 -10.83 4.61
N LYS A 85 -0.63 -11.91 4.05
CA LYS A 85 0.79 -12.29 4.25
C LYS A 85 1.74 -11.28 3.61
N THR A 86 1.33 -10.70 2.47
CA THR A 86 2.08 -9.68 1.74
C THR A 86 1.16 -8.55 1.30
N LEU A 87 1.38 -7.33 1.78
CA LEU A 87 0.63 -6.14 1.34
C LEU A 87 1.01 -5.74 -0.09
N ARG A 88 2.26 -6.00 -0.53
CA ARG A 88 2.72 -5.65 -1.89
C ARG A 88 1.81 -6.16 -2.99
N ARG A 89 1.33 -7.41 -2.89
CA ARG A 89 0.41 -7.99 -3.89
C ARG A 89 -0.94 -7.29 -3.89
N HIS A 90 -1.46 -6.98 -2.70
CA HIS A 90 -2.74 -6.30 -2.55
C HIS A 90 -2.69 -4.87 -3.12
N LEU A 91 -1.63 -4.13 -2.80
CA LEU A 91 -1.41 -2.77 -3.31
C LEU A 91 -1.23 -2.76 -4.84
N ALA A 92 -0.48 -3.72 -5.40
CA ALA A 92 -0.28 -3.83 -6.84
C ALA A 92 -1.59 -4.05 -7.62
N ILE A 93 -2.50 -4.87 -7.09
CA ILE A 93 -3.83 -5.10 -7.71
C ILE A 93 -4.65 -3.79 -7.74
N ARG A 94 -4.47 -2.94 -6.73
CA ARG A 94 -5.14 -1.62 -6.64
C ARG A 94 -4.40 -0.51 -7.39
N GLY A 95 -3.27 -0.81 -8.05
CA GLY A 95 -2.43 0.21 -8.70
C GLY A 95 -1.72 1.16 -7.73
N LEU A 96 -1.64 0.82 -6.44
CA LEU A 96 -0.98 1.62 -5.42
C LEU A 96 0.47 1.17 -5.25
N THR A 97 1.39 2.14 -5.16
CA THR A 97 2.76 1.85 -4.76
C THR A 97 2.87 1.77 -3.24
N PRO A 98 3.84 1.00 -2.70
CA PRO A 98 4.05 0.93 -1.26
C PRO A 98 4.36 2.30 -0.61
N GLU A 99 4.97 3.22 -1.36
CA GLU A 99 5.27 4.58 -0.89
C GLU A 99 4.00 5.43 -0.83
N SER A 100 3.21 5.45 -1.91
CA SER A 100 1.92 6.16 -1.94
C SER A 100 0.97 5.66 -0.85
N TYR A 101 0.96 4.36 -0.57
CA TYR A 101 0.18 3.80 0.53
C TYR A 101 0.66 4.31 1.91
N ARG A 102 1.97 4.47 2.12
CA ARG A 102 2.50 5.01 3.37
C ARG A 102 2.16 6.48 3.54
N GLU A 103 2.24 7.27 2.46
CA GLU A 103 1.89 8.69 2.48
C GLU A 103 0.39 8.90 2.72
N LYS A 104 -0.46 8.16 2.01
CA LYS A 104 -1.93 8.24 2.11
C LYS A 104 -2.43 8.04 3.55
N TRP A 105 -1.80 7.11 4.27
CA TRP A 105 -2.22 6.72 5.61
C TRP A 105 -1.29 7.24 6.72
N GLY A 106 -0.25 8.01 6.38
CA GLY A 106 0.73 8.55 7.34
C GLY A 106 1.56 7.48 8.07
N LEU A 107 1.86 6.34 7.43
CA LEU A 107 2.63 5.27 8.05
C LEU A 107 4.12 5.63 8.13
N PRO A 108 4.84 5.15 9.17
CA PRO A 108 6.29 5.26 9.23
C PRO A 108 6.97 4.62 8.02
N ARG A 109 8.12 5.17 7.61
CA ARG A 109 8.93 4.60 6.51
C ARG A 109 9.41 3.17 6.77
N ASP A 110 9.51 2.80 8.05
CA ASP A 110 9.90 1.47 8.52
C ASP A 110 8.74 0.45 8.56
N TYR A 111 7.53 0.83 8.09
CA TYR A 111 6.40 -0.09 8.15
C TYR A 111 6.60 -1.32 7.24
N PRO A 112 6.49 -2.56 7.77
CA PRO A 112 6.71 -3.77 7.00
C PRO A 112 5.61 -3.98 5.96
N MET A 113 5.98 -4.37 4.75
CA MET A 113 5.03 -4.69 3.67
C MET A 113 4.74 -6.19 3.52
N VAL A 114 5.40 -6.99 4.36
CA VAL A 114 5.36 -8.45 4.37
C VAL A 114 5.35 -8.90 5.83
N SER A 115 4.60 -9.96 6.15
CA SER A 115 4.57 -10.49 7.51
C SER A 115 5.90 -11.13 7.92
N ALA A 116 6.14 -11.19 9.23
CA ALA A 116 7.36 -11.80 9.77
C ALA A 116 7.46 -13.28 9.39
N SER A 117 6.37 -14.03 9.57
CA SER A 117 6.28 -15.46 9.20
C SER A 117 6.58 -15.72 7.72
N TYR A 118 6.08 -14.87 6.80
CA TYR A 118 6.37 -15.03 5.37
C TYR A 118 7.85 -14.74 5.06
N SER A 119 8.44 -13.74 5.72
CA SER A 119 9.86 -13.38 5.57
C SER A 119 10.76 -14.49 6.07
N GLU A 120 10.44 -15.09 7.22
CA GLU A 120 11.15 -16.23 7.80
C GLU A 120 11.10 -17.45 6.88
N ALA A 121 9.90 -17.85 6.43
CA ALA A 121 9.71 -18.99 5.53
C ALA A 121 10.46 -18.83 4.21
N ARG A 122 10.49 -17.63 3.64
CA ARG A 122 11.25 -17.37 2.41
C ARG A 122 12.76 -17.37 2.67
N SER A 123 13.19 -16.83 3.81
CA SER A 123 14.61 -16.79 4.18
C SER A 123 15.18 -18.17 4.53
N SER A 124 14.40 -19.05 5.17
CA SER A 124 14.82 -20.42 5.49
C SER A 124 14.95 -21.26 4.22
N LEU A 125 14.00 -21.13 3.29
CA LEU A 125 14.07 -21.75 1.97
C LEU A 125 15.27 -21.22 1.18
N ALA A 126 15.56 -19.92 1.21
CA ALA A 126 16.74 -19.38 0.54
C ALA A 126 18.04 -19.94 1.13
N LYS A 127 18.14 -20.03 2.45
CA LYS A 127 19.30 -20.60 3.16
C LYS A 127 19.47 -22.09 2.86
N SER A 128 18.38 -22.87 2.77
CA SER A 128 18.46 -24.29 2.39
C SER A 128 18.85 -24.48 0.92
N LEU A 129 18.45 -23.55 0.04
CA LEU A 129 18.90 -23.49 -1.35
C LEU A 129 20.30 -22.87 -1.54
N GLY A 130 21.04 -22.59 -0.46
CA GLY A 130 22.43 -22.14 -0.52
C GLY A 130 22.64 -20.64 -0.77
N LEU A 131 21.59 -19.83 -0.80
CA LEU A 131 21.70 -18.37 -0.89
C LEU A 131 22.19 -17.81 0.46
N GLY A 132 23.36 -17.17 0.47
CA GLY A 132 23.94 -16.53 1.68
C GLY A 132 25.06 -17.28 2.39
N GLN A 133 25.55 -18.41 1.86
CA GLN A 133 26.71 -19.15 2.39
C GLN A 133 28.07 -18.57 1.99
N GLN A 134 28.11 -17.29 1.60
CA GLN A 134 29.36 -16.66 1.21
C GLN A 134 30.22 -16.37 2.45
N ARG A 135 31.27 -17.18 2.61
CA ARG A 135 32.35 -17.06 3.61
C ARG A 135 31.96 -17.38 5.07
N ARG A 136 31.63 -18.65 5.34
CA ARG A 136 32.20 -19.29 6.54
C ARG A 136 33.33 -20.19 6.08
N LYS A 137 34.51 -19.59 5.87
CA LYS A 137 35.77 -20.35 5.78
C LYS A 137 35.99 -20.91 7.19
N PRO A 138 35.89 -22.22 7.44
CA PRO A 138 36.21 -22.76 8.75
C PRO A 138 37.71 -22.52 8.95
N ALA A 139 38.07 -21.67 9.91
CA ALA A 139 39.41 -21.66 10.46
C ALA A 139 39.59 -22.99 11.20
N THR A 140 39.95 -24.02 10.46
CA THR A 140 40.44 -25.28 11.01
C THR A 140 41.74 -24.97 11.74
N LYS A 141 41.62 -24.78 13.06
CA LYS A 141 42.43 -25.44 14.09
C LYS A 141 43.84 -25.86 13.62
N ALA A 142 44.81 -24.96 13.78
CA ALA A 142 46.21 -25.30 13.91
C ALA A 142 46.67 -24.83 15.29
N THR A 143 46.66 -25.75 16.24
CA THR A 143 47.41 -25.64 17.49
C THR A 143 48.83 -26.18 17.24
N ALA A 144 49.80 -25.49 17.84
CA ALA A 144 51.15 -25.92 18.22
C ALA A 144 52.35 -25.47 17.35
N ALA A 145 53.20 -24.68 18.02
CA ALA A 145 54.66 -24.61 17.94
C ALA A 145 55.34 -23.90 16.75
N ALA A 146 55.76 -22.64 16.98
CA ALA A 146 57.15 -22.20 16.76
C ALA A 146 57.34 -20.76 17.27
N GLU A 147 57.99 -20.64 18.41
CA GLU A 147 58.62 -19.44 18.96
C GLU A 147 59.94 -19.18 18.22
N LYS A 148 60.11 -17.99 17.61
CA LYS A 148 61.37 -17.21 17.66
C LYS A 148 61.21 -15.82 17.03
N VAL A 149 61.38 -14.80 17.87
CA VAL A 149 61.62 -13.40 17.49
C VAL A 149 63.10 -13.24 17.14
N THR A 150 63.43 -12.78 15.94
CA THR A 150 64.62 -11.95 15.65
C THR A 150 64.52 -11.35 14.24
N GLU A 151 64.27 -10.03 14.16
CA GLU A 151 64.66 -9.15 13.04
C GLU A 151 66.16 -8.78 13.19
N PRO A 152 66.91 -8.37 12.14
CA PRO A 152 66.54 -7.28 11.23
C PRO A 152 66.82 -7.50 9.71
N ALA A 153 66.23 -6.58 8.92
CA ALA A 153 66.28 -6.42 7.47
C ALA A 153 67.67 -5.97 6.91
N PRO A 154 67.92 -5.89 5.57
CA PRO A 154 67.29 -4.86 4.71
C PRO A 154 66.93 -5.23 3.24
N ALA A 155 65.91 -4.52 2.71
CA ALA A 155 65.66 -3.91 1.39
C ALA A 155 66.12 -4.65 0.07
N ILE A 156 65.38 -4.73 -1.06
CA ILE A 156 64.71 -3.74 -1.97
C ILE A 156 63.96 -4.61 -3.04
N LYS A 157 62.69 -4.42 -3.49
CA LYS A 157 62.16 -3.50 -4.54
C LYS A 157 60.67 -3.84 -4.83
N ALA A 158 59.84 -2.83 -5.09
CA ALA A 158 58.41 -2.93 -5.45
C ALA A 158 58.17 -3.26 -6.94
N PRO A 159 56.92 -3.54 -7.36
CA PRO A 159 56.14 -2.45 -7.96
C PRO A 159 54.66 -2.36 -7.51
N LYS A 160 54.15 -1.12 -7.54
CA LYS A 160 52.75 -0.71 -7.33
C LYS A 160 51.90 -1.04 -8.57
N ALA A 161 50.69 -1.55 -8.36
CA ALA A 161 49.59 -1.43 -9.33
C ALA A 161 48.34 -0.87 -8.63
N GLN A 162 48.10 0.38 -8.98
CA GLN A 162 46.97 1.25 -8.65
C GLN A 162 45.76 0.80 -9.49
N SER A 163 44.61 0.48 -8.86
CA SER A 163 43.34 0.37 -9.58
C SER A 163 42.31 1.30 -8.97
N THR A 164 42.26 2.48 -9.57
CA THR A 164 41.25 3.50 -9.48
C THR A 164 39.85 2.97 -9.81
N ARG A 165 38.86 3.50 -9.09
CA ARG A 165 37.46 3.62 -9.53
C ARG A 165 37.40 4.06 -11.00
N LYS A 166 36.55 3.41 -11.81
CA LYS A 166 35.91 4.08 -12.94
C LYS A 166 34.45 3.61 -13.12
N LYS A 167 33.63 4.62 -13.35
CA LYS A 167 32.18 4.66 -13.47
C LYS A 167 31.82 4.78 -14.96
N ALA A 168 30.71 4.13 -15.32
CA ALA A 168 29.75 4.43 -16.39
C ALA A 168 30.09 4.28 -17.88
N ALA A 169 28.98 4.06 -18.61
CA ALA A 169 28.68 4.10 -20.05
C ALA A 169 28.69 2.72 -20.72
N GLU A 170 27.75 2.31 -21.58
CA GLU A 170 26.44 2.76 -22.04
C GLU A 170 25.87 1.59 -22.89
N VAL A 171 24.57 1.60 -23.17
CA VAL A 171 23.75 0.57 -23.86
C VAL A 171 24.28 0.19 -25.26
N PRO A 172 23.99 -1.02 -25.77
CA PRO A 172 23.22 -1.05 -27.02
C PRO A 172 22.12 -2.11 -27.08
N ALA A 173 21.25 -1.89 -28.07
CA ALA A 173 19.91 -2.40 -28.21
C ALA A 173 19.79 -3.84 -28.75
N LYS A 174 18.59 -4.36 -28.51
CA LYS A 174 17.93 -5.60 -28.99
C LYS A 174 18.03 -5.78 -30.52
N PRO A 175 17.96 -7.03 -31.01
CA PRO A 175 17.18 -7.31 -32.21
C PRO A 175 15.97 -8.22 -31.93
N ARG A 176 14.89 -7.90 -32.63
CA ARG A 176 13.60 -8.61 -32.67
C ARG A 176 13.77 -9.91 -33.44
N SER A 177 13.34 -11.05 -32.90
CA SER A 177 12.95 -12.20 -33.72
C SER A 177 11.45 -12.10 -34.02
N ARG A 178 11.12 -12.02 -35.32
CA ARG A 178 9.75 -12.07 -35.84
C ARG A 178 9.54 -13.45 -36.46
N ARG A 179 8.41 -14.06 -36.06
CA ARG A 179 7.50 -14.94 -36.82
C ARG A 179 8.00 -16.30 -37.31
N LYS A 180 7.27 -17.34 -36.90
CA LYS A 180 6.63 -18.25 -37.88
C LYS A 180 5.18 -18.51 -37.45
N ALA A 181 4.28 -18.26 -38.41
CA ALA A 181 2.85 -18.53 -38.32
C ALA A 181 2.57 -19.98 -38.74
N ALA A 182 1.52 -20.57 -38.14
CA ALA A 182 0.79 -21.72 -38.66
C ALA A 182 -0.70 -21.48 -38.33
N GLU A 183 -1.36 -20.85 -39.30
CA GLU A 183 -2.70 -21.10 -39.86
C GLU A 183 -3.78 -21.81 -39.00
N PRO A 184 -4.99 -21.21 -38.85
CA PRO A 184 -6.22 -21.92 -38.52
C PRO A 184 -7.05 -22.20 -39.78
N ALA A 185 -7.44 -23.46 -39.99
CA ALA A 185 -8.46 -23.85 -40.96
C ALA A 185 -9.85 -23.83 -40.31
N LEU A 186 -10.78 -23.15 -40.98
CA LEU A 186 -12.21 -23.09 -40.72
C LEU A 186 -12.88 -23.60 -42.01
N ALA A 187 -13.73 -24.62 -41.92
CA ALA A 187 -14.71 -24.96 -42.94
C ALA A 187 -15.90 -25.68 -42.29
N GLU A 188 -17.08 -25.10 -42.55
CA GLU A 188 -18.47 -25.59 -42.47
C GLU A 188 -18.95 -26.47 -41.31
#